data_AF-A0A0E3J9W8-F1
#
_entry.id   AF-A0A0E3J9W8-F1
#
_cell.length_a   1.000
_cell.length_b   1.000
_cell.length_c   1.000
_cell.angle_alpha   90.00
_cell.angle_beta   90.00
_cell.angle_gamma   90.00
#
_symmetry.space_group_name_H-M   'P 1'
#
loop_
_entity.id
_entity.type
_entity.pdbx_description
1 polymer ?
#
loop_
_entity_poly.entity_id
_entity_poly.type
_entity_poly.pdbx_seq_one_letter_code
_entity_poly.pdbx_strand_id
1 'polypeptide(L)' 'MRFLWVTSYKYSLFIPIVLFNAIQVFVDKYNILFFTLNGILIWLNLIHINIIIIKKNFIILINNIEYLIILYLLKILLK' A
#
# COMPACT_ATOMS: atom_id res chain seq x y z
N MET A 1 12.23 -41.56 -29.32
CA MET A 1 12.56 -40.23 -29.91
C MET A 1 11.47 -39.17 -29.69
N ARG A 2 10.18 -39.40 -30.00
CA ARG A 2 9.09 -38.43 -29.74
C ARG A 2 8.90 -38.02 -28.28
N PHE A 3 9.07 -38.96 -27.34
CA PHE A 3 8.88 -38.70 -25.90
C PHE A 3 9.88 -37.70 -25.33
N LEU A 4 11.16 -37.80 -25.73
CA LEU A 4 12.22 -36.88 -25.31
C LEU A 4 11.96 -35.44 -25.79
N TRP A 5 11.46 -35.30 -27.02
CA TRP A 5 11.12 -34.00 -27.59
C TRP A 5 9.96 -33.33 -26.84
N VAL A 6 8.90 -34.08 -26.49
CA VAL A 6 7.76 -33.56 -25.72
C VAL A 6 8.19 -33.15 -24.32
N THR A 7 9.05 -33.93 -23.65
CA THR A 7 9.58 -33.54 -22.34
C THR A 7 10.43 -32.29 -22.42
N SER A 8 11.35 -32.20 -23.40
CA SER A 8 12.21 -31.02 -23.57
C SER A 8 11.43 -29.74 -23.86
N TYR A 9 10.38 -29.81 -24.69
CA TYR A 9 9.49 -28.67 -24.95
C TYR A 9 8.73 -28.22 -23.68
N LYS A 10 8.30 -29.19 -22.87
CA LYS A 10 7.60 -28.91 -21.61
C LYS A 10 8.54 -28.26 -20.58
N TYR A 11 9.79 -28.73 -20.49
CA TYR A 11 10.83 -28.12 -19.65
C TYR A 11 11.23 -26.73 -20.14
N SER A 12 11.37 -26.52 -21.46
CA SER A 12 11.74 -25.20 -22.02
C SER A 12 10.67 -24.13 -21.82
N LEU A 13 9.39 -24.53 -21.72
CA LEU A 13 8.27 -23.64 -21.37
C LEU A 13 8.16 -23.39 -19.86
N PHE A 14 8.56 -24.35 -19.02
CA PHE A 14 8.45 -24.22 -17.57
C PHE A 14 9.44 -23.19 -16.98
N ILE A 15 10.67 -23.18 -17.50
CA ILE A 15 11.74 -22.26 -17.05
C ILE A 15 11.36 -20.77 -17.19
N PRO A 16 10.87 -20.27 -18.33
CA PRO A 16 10.50 -18.86 -18.46
C PRO A 16 9.29 -18.48 -17.60
N ILE A 17 8.34 -19.40 -17.36
CA ILE A 17 7.18 -19.15 -16.49
C ILE A 17 7.63 -18.98 -15.03
N VAL A 18 8.54 -19.83 -14.56
CA VAL A 18 9.10 -19.73 -13.20
C VAL A 18 9.92 -18.44 -13.03
N LEU A 19 10.72 -18.07 -14.04
CA LEU A 19 11.51 -16.84 -14.01
C LEU A 19 10.62 -15.59 -13.99
N PHE A 20 9.54 -15.56 -14.79
CA PHE A 20 8.59 -14.45 -14.82
C PHE A 20 7.88 -14.27 -13.48
N ASN A 21 7.45 -15.39 -12.87
CA ASN A 21 6.84 -15.37 -11.54
C ASN A 21 7.83 -14.91 -10.47
N ALA A 22 9.10 -15.32 -10.55
CA ALA A 22 10.13 -14.87 -9.63
C ALA A 22 10.36 -13.35 -9.74
N ILE A 23 10.44 -12.81 -10.96
CA ILE A 23 10.66 -11.36 -11.18
C ILE A 23 9.50 -10.54 -10.60
N GLN A 24 8.24 -11.00 -10.74
CA GLN A 24 7.08 -10.31 -10.15
C GLN A 24 7.13 -10.22 -8.62
N VAL A 25 7.79 -11.15 -7.94
CA VAL A 25 7.93 -11.14 -6.47
C VAL A 25 8.90 -10.05 -6.00
N PHE A 26 9.88 -9.66 -6.84
CA PHE A 26 10.90 -8.66 -6.52
C PHE A 26 10.57 -7.26 -7.01
N VAL A 27 9.38 -7.03 -7.56
CA VAL A 27 8.93 -5.67 -7.88
C VAL A 27 8.64 -4.93 -6.57
N ASP A 28 9.28 -3.78 -6.39
CA ASP A 28 9.09 -2.93 -5.21
C ASP A 28 7.63 -2.53 -5.05
N LYS A 29 7.14 -2.62 -3.81
CA LYS A 29 5.78 -2.23 -3.42
C LYS A 29 5.84 -1.11 -2.41
N TYR A 30 4.87 -0.20 -2.48
CA TYR A 30 4.66 0.80 -1.44
C TYR A 30 4.02 0.13 -0.23
N ASN A 31 4.81 -0.07 0.82
CA ASN A 31 4.28 -0.48 2.12
C ASN A 31 3.71 0.75 2.86
N ILE A 32 2.53 0.60 3.45
CA ILE A 32 1.78 1.68 4.11
C ILE A 32 1.57 1.30 5.58
N LEU A 33 1.78 2.26 6.49
CA LEU A 33 1.45 2.10 7.91
C LEU A 33 -0.02 2.48 8.15
N PHE A 34 -0.76 1.61 8.82
CA PHE A 34 -2.17 1.84 9.16
C PHE A 34 -2.33 2.27 10.62
N PHE A 35 -3.01 3.40 10.83
CA PHE A 35 -3.37 3.95 12.13
C PHE A 35 -4.87 4.28 12.19
N THR A 36 -5.45 4.26 13.38
CA THR A 36 -6.84 4.70 13.59
C THR A 36 -6.97 6.20 13.32
N LEU A 37 -7.89 6.60 12.44
CA LEU A 37 -8.21 8.00 12.17
C LEU A 37 -9.12 8.58 13.27
N ASN A 38 -8.66 9.63 13.94
CA ASN A 38 -9.44 10.40 14.91
C ASN A 38 -10.20 11.56 14.26
N GLY A 39 -9.69 12.12 13.17
CA GLY A 39 -10.32 13.24 12.48
C GLY A 39 -9.59 13.60 11.21
N ILE A 40 -10.27 14.33 10.34
CA ILE A 40 -9.79 14.75 9.03
C ILE A 40 -10.25 16.19 8.80
N LEU A 41 -9.32 17.06 8.42
CA LEU A 41 -9.62 18.38 7.86
C LEU A 41 -9.17 18.38 6.40
N ILE A 42 -10.07 18.79 5.50
CA ILE A 42 -9.81 18.94 4.07
C ILE A 42 -10.04 20.39 3.69
N TRP A 43 -9.10 20.97 2.96
CA TRP A 43 -9.20 22.30 2.38
C TRP A 43 -8.84 22.22 0.89
N LEU A 44 -9.81 22.58 0.05
CA LEU A 44 -9.66 22.81 -1.39
C LEU A 44 -10.01 24.25 -1.72
N ASN A 45 -11.29 24.51 -1.97
CA ASN A 45 -11.87 25.85 -2.12
C ASN A 45 -12.64 26.28 -0.86
N LEU A 46 -13.15 25.31 -0.09
CA LEU A 46 -13.86 25.51 1.17
C LEU A 46 -13.27 24.58 2.23
N ILE A 47 -13.30 25.03 3.49
CA ILE A 47 -12.89 24.22 4.65
C ILE A 47 -13.96 23.19 4.94
N HIS A 48 -13.55 21.93 5.09
CA HIS A 48 -14.39 20.90 5.66
C HIS A 48 -13.66 20.18 6.80
N ILE A 49 -14.30 20.05 7.95
CA ILE A 49 -13.75 19.41 9.16
C ILE A 49 -14.66 18.26 9.55
N ASN A 50 -14.11 17.05 9.63
CA ASN A 50 -14.77 15.86 10.14
C ASN A 50 -14.02 15.33 11.38
N ILE A 51 -14.70 15.25 12.51
CA ILE A 51 -14.14 14.78 13.77
C ILE A 51 -14.82 13.46 14.13
N ILE A 52 -14.04 12.36 14.14
CA ILE A 52 -14.55 11.02 14.41
C ILE A 52 -14.45 10.72 15.91
N ILE A 53 -13.31 11.01 16.54
CA ILE A 53 -13.03 10.78 17.96
C ILE A 53 -12.23 11.97 18.53
N ILE A 54 -12.73 12.57 19.61
CA ILE A 54 -12.02 13.63 20.35
C ILE A 54 -11.16 12.96 21.44
N LYS A 55 -9.85 12.81 21.18
CA LYS A 55 -8.87 12.30 22.15
C LYS A 55 -7.60 13.15 22.10
N LYS A 56 -6.93 13.31 23.25
CA LYS A 56 -5.76 14.18 23.41
C LYS A 56 -4.45 13.61 22.83
N ASN A 57 -4.37 12.29 22.65
CA ASN A 57 -3.18 11.62 22.11
C ASN A 57 -3.32 11.35 20.62
N PHE A 58 -2.78 12.23 19.78
CA PHE A 58 -2.81 12.07 18.34
C PHE A 58 -1.50 12.45 17.65
N ILE A 59 -1.28 11.88 16.47
CA ILE A 59 -0.27 12.27 15.50
C ILE A 59 -0.99 13.06 14.40
N ILE A 60 -0.40 14.16 13.92
CA ILE A 60 -0.94 14.92 12.79
C ILE A 60 -0.11 14.59 11.55
N LEU A 61 -0.77 14.25 10.44
CA LEU A 61 -0.17 14.24 9.11
C LEU A 61 -0.75 15.39 8.29
N ILE A 62 0.09 16.07 7.51
CA ILE A 62 -0.33 17.14 6.60
C ILE A 62 0.13 16.74 5.20
N ASN A 63 -0.78 16.77 4.22
CA ASN A 63 -0.48 16.54 2.81
C ASN A 63 -1.10 17.66 1.97
N ASN A 64 -0.39 18.10 0.92
CA ASN A 64 -0.76 19.23 0.05
C ASN A 64 -0.53 18.93 -1.45
N ILE A 65 -0.63 17.67 -1.89
CA ILE A 65 -0.39 17.30 -3.31
C ILE A 65 -1.46 17.88 -4.23
N GLU A 66 -2.74 17.60 -3.97
CA GLU A 66 -3.88 18.13 -4.74
C GLU A 66 -4.75 19.08 -3.90
N TYR A 67 -4.83 18.80 -2.61
CA TYR A 67 -5.61 19.53 -1.63
C TYR A 67 -4.92 19.44 -0.28
N LEU A 68 -5.10 20.48 0.54
CA LEU A 68 -4.55 20.48 1.87
C LEU A 68 -5.42 19.55 2.73
N ILE A 69 -4.87 18.40 3.12
CA ILE A 69 -5.50 17.47 4.06
C ILE A 69 -4.66 17.35 5.32
N ILE A 70 -5.32 17.50 6.46
CA ILE A 70 -4.75 17.30 7.80
C ILE A 70 -5.44 16.08 8.41
N LEU A 71 -4.68 15.01 8.61
CA LEU A 71 -5.15 13.77 9.24
C LEU A 71 -4.74 13.76 10.71
N TYR A 72 -5.72 13.64 11.60
CA TYR A 72 -5.50 13.39 13.02
C TYR A 72 -5.57 11.87 13.26
N LEU A 73 -4.47 11.26 13.67
CA LEU A 73 -4.35 9.83 13.91
C LEU A 73 -4.25 9.52 15.40
N LEU A 74 -4.90 8.46 15.86
CA LEU A 74 -4.76 7.97 17.23
C LEU A 74 -3.34 7.43 17.46
N LYS A 75 -2.63 8.00 18.43
CA LYS A 75 -1.39 7.41 18.91
C LYS A 75 -1.72 6.21 19.80
N ILE A 76 -1.68 5.00 19.23
CA ILE A 76 -1.69 3.77 20.04
C ILE A 76 -0.27 3.64 20.61
N LEU A 77 -0.15 3.85 21.92
CA LEU A 77 1.08 3.55 22.64
C LEU A 77 1.20 2.02 22.64
N LEU A 78 1.96 1.46 21.70
CA LEU A 78 2.42 0.08 21.80
C LEU A 78 3.25 0.01 23.08
N LYS A 79 2.72 -0.66 24.10
CA LYS A 79 3.38 -0.91 25.38
C LYS A 79 4.05 -2.28 25.34
#